data_AF-A0A3N2R741-F1
#
_entry.id   AF-A0A3N2R741-F1
#
_cell.length_a   1.000
_cell.length_b   1.000
_cell.length_c   1.000
_cell.angle_alpha   90.00
_cell.angle_beta   90.00
_cell.angle_gamma   90.00
#
_symmetry.space_group_name_H-M   'P 1'
#
loop_
_entity.id
_entity.type
_entity.pdbx_description
1 polymer ?
#
loop_
_entity_poly.entity_id
_entity_poly.type
_entity_poly.pdbx_seq_one_letter_code
_entity_poly.pdbx_strand_id
1 'polypeptide(L)'
;MEPTKTPLTEEQKLRRRAGRTLARAMFVERIKETRPELTAEERKEAWKAEGKAETRRAMRYLRKLHGSGIGLTVVAADAAGTDADEAAA
;
A
#
# COMPACT_ATOMS: atom_id res chain seq x y z
N MET A 1 3.46 16.03 -31.95
CA MET A 1 4.12 14.74 -31.67
C MET A 1 3.95 14.49 -30.18
N GLU A 2 2.97 13.68 -29.80
CA GLU A 2 2.71 13.38 -28.38
C GLU A 2 3.87 12.56 -27.81
N PRO A 3 4.41 12.88 -26.62
CA PRO A 3 5.49 12.11 -26.04
C PRO A 3 4.96 10.74 -25.62
N THR A 4 5.37 9.70 -26.36
CA THR A 4 5.11 8.31 -26.01
C THR A 4 5.76 8.03 -24.65
N LYS A 5 4.96 7.99 -23.58
CA LYS A 5 5.45 7.69 -22.23
C LYS A 5 6.08 6.30 -22.23
N THR A 6 7.35 6.20 -21.84
CA THR A 6 8.03 4.91 -21.72
C THR A 6 7.24 3.99 -20.78
N PRO A 7 6.92 2.76 -21.20
CA PRO A 7 6.24 1.82 -20.34
C PRO A 7 7.11 1.47 -19.12
N LEU A 8 6.47 1.18 -18.00
CA LEU A 8 7.16 0.81 -16.77
C LEU A 8 7.73 -0.60 -16.88
N THR A 9 8.93 -0.80 -16.33
CA THR A 9 9.50 -2.15 -16.15
C THR A 9 8.69 -2.94 -15.12
N GLU A 10 8.80 -4.27 -15.14
CA GLU A 10 8.13 -5.13 -14.14
C GLU A 10 8.59 -4.82 -12.71
N GLU A 11 9.88 -4.52 -12.52
CA GLU A 11 10.41 -4.11 -11.21
C GLU A 11 9.78 -2.79 -10.73
N GLN A 12 9.57 -1.83 -11.64
CA GLN A 12 8.91 -0.57 -11.31
C GLN A 12 7.43 -0.77 -10.97
N LYS A 13 6.74 -1.66 -11.70
CA LYS A 13 5.35 -2.04 -11.40
C LYS A 13 5.26 -2.72 -10.04
N LEU A 14 6.17 -3.66 -9.75
CA LEU A 14 6.27 -4.34 -8.45
C LEU A 14 6.48 -3.35 -7.31
N ARG A 15 7.48 -2.47 -7.45
CA ARG A 15 7.77 -1.45 -6.42
C ARG A 15 6.57 -0.54 -6.18
N ARG A 16 5.85 -0.12 -7.24
CA ARG A 16 4.63 0.68 -7.11
C ARG A 16 3.47 -0.09 -6.47
N ARG A 17 3.34 -1.39 -6.74
CA ARG A 17 2.35 -2.24 -6.09
C ARG A 17 2.67 -2.37 -4.60
N ALA A 18 3.89 -2.79 -4.27
CA ALA A 18 4.36 -2.91 -2.88
C ALA A 18 4.19 -1.61 -2.10
N GLY A 19 4.54 -0.45 -2.68
CA GLY A 19 4.40 0.84 -2.01
C GLY A 19 2.96 1.21 -1.70
N ARG A 20 2.02 0.91 -2.61
CA ARG A 20 0.58 1.13 -2.36
C ARG A 20 0.03 0.19 -1.30
N THR A 21 0.42 -1.09 -1.35
CA THR A 21 0.02 -2.10 -0.36
C THR A 21 0.50 -1.70 1.04
N LEU A 22 1.79 -1.37 1.17
CA LEU A 22 2.37 -0.93 2.44
C LEU A 22 1.67 0.34 2.97
N ALA A 23 1.46 1.33 2.11
CA ALA A 23 0.77 2.56 2.51
C ALA A 23 -0.65 2.29 3.03
N ARG A 24 -1.38 1.37 2.40
CA ARG A 24 -2.74 1.02 2.82
C ARG A 24 -2.74 0.30 4.17
N ALA A 25 -1.83 -0.65 4.38
CA ALA A 25 -1.69 -1.36 5.64
C ALA A 25 -1.39 -0.38 6.79
N MET A 26 -0.36 0.46 6.64
CA MET A 26 0.01 1.47 7.63
C MET A 26 -1.12 2.46 7.92
N PHE A 27 -1.85 2.88 6.88
CA PHE A 27 -2.99 3.79 7.05
C PHE A 27 -4.11 3.14 7.85
N VAL A 28 -4.45 1.88 7.56
CA VAL A 28 -5.52 1.16 8.26
C VAL A 28 -5.19 0.97 9.74
N GLU A 29 -3.96 0.56 10.07
CA GLU A 29 -3.50 0.44 11.46
C GLU A 29 -3.62 1.78 12.19
N ARG A 30 -3.04 2.85 11.61
CA ARG A 30 -3.11 4.20 12.16
C ARG A 30 -4.56 4.66 12.37
N ILE A 31 -5.46 4.43 11.42
CA ILE A 31 -6.86 4.85 11.53
C ILE A 31 -7.60 4.04 12.59
N LYS A 32 -7.37 2.72 12.70
CA LYS A 32 -7.95 1.91 13.78
C LYS A 32 -7.50 2.41 15.16
N GLU A 33 -6.26 2.85 15.30
CA GLU A 33 -5.71 3.37 16.56
C GLU A 33 -6.19 4.79 16.88
N THR A 34 -6.22 5.68 15.88
CA THR A 34 -6.43 7.12 16.10
C THR A 34 -7.89 7.56 15.94
N ARG A 35 -8.67 6.81 15.17
CA ARG A 35 -10.07 7.12 14.81
C ARG A 35 -10.90 5.83 14.66
N PRO A 36 -10.97 4.99 15.70
CA PRO A 36 -11.67 3.70 15.65
C PRO A 36 -13.15 3.83 15.26
N GLU A 37 -13.78 4.95 15.62
CA GLU A 37 -15.19 5.27 15.40
C GLU A 37 -15.56 5.49 13.93
N LEU A 38 -14.59 5.70 13.05
CA LEU A 38 -14.89 5.93 11.64
C LEU A 38 -15.59 4.73 11.03
N THR A 39 -16.69 5.00 10.35
CA THR A 39 -17.38 4.04 9.50
C THR A 39 -16.53 3.62 8.31
N ALA A 40 -16.87 2.50 7.68
CA ALA A 40 -16.17 2.03 6.49
C ALA A 40 -16.15 3.08 5.36
N GLU A 41 -17.20 3.88 5.21
CA GLU A 41 -17.27 4.93 4.19
C GLU A 41 -16.34 6.10 4.49
N GLU A 42 -16.30 6.55 5.75
CA GLU A 42 -15.40 7.62 6.19
C GLU A 42 -13.93 7.21 6.09
N ARG A 43 -13.62 5.95 6.40
CA ARG A 43 -12.26 5.40 6.19
C ARG A 43 -11.85 5.42 4.72
N LYS A 44 -12.80 5.13 3.80
CA LYS A 44 -12.56 5.23 2.35
C LYS A 44 -12.30 6.68 1.96
N GLU A 45 -13.06 7.64 2.49
CA GLU A 45 -12.89 9.05 2.16
C GLU A 45 -11.57 9.62 2.70
N ALA A 46 -11.20 9.28 3.93
CA ALA A 46 -9.90 9.62 4.50
C ALA A 46 -8.75 9.05 3.64
N TRP A 47 -8.88 7.82 3.13
CA TRP A 47 -7.89 7.27 2.20
C TRP A 47 -7.85 8.03 0.86
N LYS A 48 -8.97 8.49 0.33
CA LYS A 48 -8.96 9.29 -0.91
C LYS A 48 -8.19 10.60 -0.72
N ALA A 49 -8.37 11.25 0.43
CA ALA A 49 -7.68 12.49 0.76
C ALA A 49 -6.17 12.28 1.00
N GLU A 50 -5.80 11.26 1.77
CA GLU A 50 -4.42 11.09 2.27
C GLU A 50 -3.59 10.05 1.50
N GLY A 51 -4.23 9.13 0.78
CA GLY A 51 -3.59 7.93 0.24
C GLY A 51 -2.44 8.21 -0.72
N LYS A 52 -2.47 9.34 -1.43
CA LYS A 52 -1.34 9.80 -2.27
C LYS A 52 -0.12 10.17 -1.42
N ALA A 53 -0.32 10.89 -0.31
CA ALA A 53 0.74 11.27 0.60
C ALA A 53 1.31 10.04 1.31
N GLU A 54 0.44 9.13 1.76
CA GLU A 54 0.83 7.86 2.37
C GLU A 54 1.63 6.97 1.42
N THR A 55 1.19 6.85 0.16
CA THR A 55 1.93 6.11 -0.87
C THR A 55 3.33 6.69 -1.10
N ARG A 56 3.47 8.02 -1.14
CA ARG A 56 4.80 8.64 -1.25
C ARG A 56 5.67 8.34 -0.04
N ARG A 57 5.09 8.30 1.17
CA ARG A 57 5.80 7.94 2.41
C ARG A 57 6.28 6.50 2.37
N ALA A 58 5.40 5.56 2.05
CA ALA A 58 5.73 4.14 1.91
C ALA A 58 6.82 3.90 0.85
N MET A 59 6.77 4.59 -0.29
CA MET A 59 7.80 4.49 -1.33
C MET A 59 9.18 4.95 -0.84
N ARG A 60 9.26 5.92 0.10
CA ARG A 60 10.53 6.31 0.72
C ARG A 60 11.07 5.19 1.61
N TYR A 61 10.22 4.48 2.34
CA TYR A 61 10.63 3.32 3.13
C TYR A 61 11.13 2.18 2.25
N LEU A 62 10.43 1.86 1.16
CA LEU A 62 10.92 0.86 0.20
C LEU A 62 12.27 1.23 -0.40
N ARG A 63 12.51 2.52 -0.67
CA ARG A 63 13.84 2.99 -1.12
C ARG A 63 14.91 2.78 -0.07
N LYS A 64 14.61 3.04 1.21
CA LYS A 64 15.55 2.80 2.31
C LYS A 64 15.89 1.31 2.44
N LEU A 65 14.88 0.42 2.37
CA LEU A 65 15.07 -1.03 2.40
C LEU A 65 15.96 -1.50 1.24
N HIS A 66 15.71 -1.00 0.03
CA HIS A 66 16.55 -1.30 -1.11
C HIS A 66 17.99 -0.80 -0.92
N GLY A 67 18.16 0.41 -0.36
CA GLY A 67 19.48 0.95 -0.03
C GLY A 67 20.23 0.15 1.04
N SER A 68 19.53 -0.58 1.91
CA SER A 68 20.12 -1.51 2.88
C SER A 68 20.31 -2.93 2.34
N GLY A 69 20.16 -3.15 1.02
CA GLY A 69 20.33 -4.47 0.40
C GLY A 69 19.11 -5.39 0.48
N ILE A 70 17.95 -4.88 0.90
CA ILE A 70 16.70 -5.66 0.99
C ILE A 70 15.87 -5.45 -0.28
N GLY A 71 15.73 -6.51 -1.07
CA GLY A 71 14.96 -6.54 -2.31
C GLY A 71 13.49 -6.93 -2.11
N LEU A 72 12.70 -6.73 -3.16
CA LEU A 72 11.32 -7.22 -3.24
C LEU A 72 11.25 -8.38 -4.24
N THR A 73 10.61 -9.47 -3.85
CA THR A 73 10.26 -10.59 -4.73
C THR A 73 8.75 -10.84 -4.64
N VAL A 74 8.16 -11.37 -5.71
CA VAL A 74 6.77 -11.83 -5.69
C VAL A 74 6.78 -13.31 -5.35
N VAL A 75 6.11 -13.65 -4.25
CA VAL A 75 5.79 -15.04 -3.92
C VAL A 75 4.34 -15.29 -4.33
N ALA A 76 4.02 -16.50 -4.78
CA ALA A 76 2.63 -16.88 -5.03
C ALA A 76 1.82 -16.62 -3.75
N ALA A 77 0.66 -15.99 -3.87
CA ALA A 77 -0.23 -15.83 -2.73
C ALA A 77 -0.74 -17.23 -2.36
N ASP A 78 -0.48 -17.68 -1.12
CA ASP A 78 -1.20 -18.82 -0.59
C ASP A 78 -2.69 -18.47 -0.62
N ALA A 79 -3.49 -19.28 -1.31
CA ALA A 79 -4.92 -19.10 -1.47
C ALA A 79 -5.72 -19.30 -0.15
N ALA A 80 -5.04 -19.26 1.01
CA ALA A 80 -5.55 -19.72 2.30
C ALA A 80 -5.63 -18.62 3.38
N GLY A 81 -5.94 -17.37 3.01
CA GLY A 81 -5.86 -16.26 3.98
C GLY A 81 -6.79 -15.07 3.77
N THR A 82 -7.99 -15.26 3.20
CA THR A 82 -8.97 -14.17 3.03
C THR A 82 -10.28 -14.34 3.79
N ASP A 83 -10.38 -15.24 4.76
CA ASP A 83 -11.59 -15.38 5.59
C ASP A 83 -11.26 -15.68 7.06
N ALA A 84 -10.75 -14.69 7.81
CA ALA A 84 -10.67 -14.79 9.28
C ALA A 84 -10.41 -13.46 10.02
N ASP A 85 -10.95 -12.30 9.60
CA ASP A 85 -11.00 -11.12 10.52
C ASP A 85 -11.98 -10.00 10.10
N GLU A 86 -13.21 -10.35 9.70
CA GLU A 86 -14.30 -9.36 9.58
C GLU A 86 -15.64 -9.94 10.06
N ALA A 87 -15.61 -10.64 11.20
CA ALA A 87 -16.81 -11.14 11.88
C ALA A 87 -16.69 -11.12 13.42
N ALA A 88 -15.83 -10.28 14.01
CA ALA A 88 -15.82 -10.07 15.45
C ALA A 88 -15.39 -8.63 15.82
N ALA A 89 -16.29 -7.97 16.57
CA ALA A 89 -16.22 -6.67 17.22
C ALA A 89 -16.73 -5.47 16.40
#